data_AF-A0A0R3N557-F1
#
_entry.id   AF-A0A0R3N557-F1
#
_cell.length_a   1.000
_cell.length_b   1.000
_cell.length_c   1.000
_cell.angle_alpha   90.00
_cell.angle_beta   90.00
_cell.angle_gamma   90.00
#
_symmetry.space_group_name_H-M   'P 1'
#
loop_
_entity.id
_entity.type
_entity.pdbx_description
1 polymer ?
#
loop_
_entity_poly.entity_id
_entity_poly.type
_entity_poly.pdbx_seq_one_letter_code
_entity_poly.pdbx_strand_id
1 'polypeptide(L)' 'MAFSPFKFLQEVRSETAKVTWPTRRETTITTIMVFVMVALASIFFFLSDLIIRYVVTFLLGVQ' A
#
# COMPACT_ATOMS: atom_id res chain seq x y z
N MET A 1 38.30 1.52 22.04
CA MET A 1 36.93 1.45 21.50
C MET A 1 37.02 1.64 19.98
N ALA A 2 37.56 0.64 19.28
CA ALA A 2 37.70 0.70 17.83
C ALA A 2 36.57 -0.13 17.22
N PHE A 3 35.58 0.54 16.62
CA PHE A 3 34.58 -0.10 15.77
C PHE A 3 35.31 -0.71 14.58
N SER A 4 35.67 -2.00 14.64
CA SER A 4 36.29 -2.68 13.52
C SER A 4 35.22 -2.83 12.42
N PRO A 5 35.32 -2.10 11.29
CA PRO A 5 34.28 -2.12 10.25
C PRO A 5 34.06 -3.52 9.67
N PHE A 6 35.10 -4.37 9.76
CA PHE A 6 35.06 -5.79 9.40
C PHE A 6 34.07 -6.62 10.23
N LYS A 7 33.95 -6.39 11.55
CA LYS A 7 32.96 -7.09 12.39
C LYS A 7 31.55 -6.62 12.09
N PHE A 8 31.36 -5.32 11.87
CA PHE A 8 30.06 -4.76 11.51
C PHE A 8 29.54 -5.33 10.18
N LEU A 9 30.40 -5.48 9.16
CA LEU A 9 30.03 -6.13 7.90
C LEU A 9 29.65 -7.60 8.08
N GLN A 10 30.31 -8.30 9.00
CA GLN A 10 30.01 -9.70 9.32
C GLN A 10 28.67 -9.83 10.07
N GLU A 11 28.38 -8.93 11.00
CA GLU A 11 27.10 -8.82 11.70
C GLU A 11 25.96 -8.47 10.74
N VAL A 12 26.13 -7.47 9.87
CA VAL A 12 25.12 -7.09 8.86
C VAL A 12 24.83 -8.25 7.91
N ARG A 13 25.83 -9.01 7.46
CA ARG A 13 25.61 -10.21 6.64
C ARG A 13 24.83 -11.28 7.39
N SER A 14 25.12 -11.47 8.69
CA SER A 14 24.41 -12.41 9.55
C SER A 14 22.95 -12.00 9.79
N GLU A 15 22.65 -10.71 9.92
CA GLU A 15 21.28 -10.20 10.07
C GLU A 15 20.53 -10.20 8.74
N THR A 16 21.20 -9.88 7.64
CA THR A 16 20.62 -9.93 6.28
C THR A 16 20.24 -11.36 5.89
N ALA A 17 20.96 -12.37 6.38
CA ALA A 17 20.61 -13.78 6.15
C ALA A 17 19.32 -14.23 6.87
N LYS A 18 18.88 -13.50 7.91
CA LYS A 18 17.60 -13.74 8.59
C LYS A 18 16.42 -13.12 7.84
N VAL A 19 16.67 -12.28 6.83
CA VAL A 19 15.64 -11.67 6.00
C VAL A 19 15.14 -12.72 5.01
N THR A 20 14.06 -13.40 5.38
CA THR A 20 13.32 -14.25 4.46
C THR A 20 12.54 -13.38 3.49
N TRP A 21 13.05 -13.25 2.27
CA TRP A 21 12.32 -12.56 1.21
C TRP A 21 11.09 -13.37 0.80
N PRO A 22 9.93 -12.71 0.69
CA PRO A 22 8.69 -13.38 0.35
C PRO A 22 8.77 -14.00 -1.04
N THR A 23 8.12 -15.15 -1.19
CA THR A 23 8.05 -15.79 -2.50
C THR A 23 7.21 -14.96 -3.47
N ARG A 24 7.44 -15.12 -4.78
CA ARG A 24 6.64 -14.43 -5.82
C ARG A 24 5.13 -14.68 -5.64
N ARG A 25 4.76 -15.85 -5.12
CA ARG A 25 3.37 -16.21 -4.84
C ARG A 25 2.76 -15.40 -3.70
N GLU A 26 3.47 -15.27 -2.58
CA GLU A 26 3.02 -14.45 -1.44
C GLU A 26 2.91 -12.96 -1.81
N THR A 27 3.84 -12.46 -2.62
CA THR A 27 3.81 -11.08 -3.12
C THR A 27 2.56 -10.84 -3.98
N THR A 28 2.20 -11.78 -4.85
CA THR A 28 0.99 -11.68 -5.67
C THR A 28 -0.28 -11.73 -4.83
N ILE A 29 -0.36 -12.64 -3.85
CA ILE A 29 -1.53 -12.76 -2.98
C ILE A 29 -1.77 -11.47 -2.20
N THR A 30 -0.71 -10.94 -1.56
CA THR A 30 -0.80 -9.68 -0.79
C THR A 30 -1.16 -8.49 -1.69
N THR A 31 -0.64 -8.44 -2.92
CA THR A 31 -1.01 -7.42 -3.91
C THR A 31 -2.50 -7.50 -4.29
N ILE A 32 -3.02 -8.70 -4.55
CA ILE A 32 -4.44 -8.90 -4.90
C ILE A 32 -5.35 -8.46 -3.75
N MET A 33 -4.99 -8.78 -2.50
CA MET A 33 -5.77 -8.35 -1.33
C MET A 33 -5.89 -6.82 -1.24
N VAL A 34 -4.77 -6.11 -1.44
CA VAL A 34 -4.78 -4.63 -1.48
C VAL A 34 -5.59 -4.13 -2.67
N PHE A 35 -5.47 -4.77 -3.83
CA PHE A 35 -6.19 -4.38 -5.04
C PHE A 35 -7.72 -4.47 -4.87
N VAL A 36 -8.20 -5.53 -4.22
CA VAL A 36 -9.62 -5.69 -3.90
C VAL A 36 -10.11 -4.58 -2.95
N MET A 37 -9.36 -4.30 -1.89
CA MET A 37 -9.70 -3.23 -0.94
C MET A 37 -9.79 -1.86 -1.64
N VAL A 38 -8.81 -1.55 -2.49
CA VAL A 38 -8.78 -0.28 -3.24
C VAL A 38 -9.90 -0.21 -4.27
N ALA A 39 -10.20 -1.30 -4.97
CA ALA A 39 -11.31 -1.35 -5.92
C ALA A 39 -12.65 -1.07 -5.23
N LEU A 40 -12.90 -1.69 -4.06
CA LEU A 40 -14.11 -1.43 -3.27
C LEU A 40 -14.17 0.02 -2.79
N ALA A 41 -13.07 0.56 -2.25
CA ALA A 41 -13.00 1.95 -1.83
C ALA A 41 -13.24 2.93 -2.99
N SER A 42 -12.68 2.65 -4.17
CA SER A 42 -12.88 3.49 -5.36
C SER A 42 -14.33 3.53 -5.82
N ILE A 43 -15.04 2.39 -5.77
CA ILE A 43 -16.46 2.34 -6.13
C ILE A 43 -17.29 3.15 -5.13
N PHE A 44 -16.99 3.00 -3.83
CA PHE A 44 -17.66 3.76 -2.79
C PHE A 44 -17.46 5.28 -2.94
N PHE A 45 -16.22 5.72 -3.17
CA PHE A 45 -15.95 7.14 -3.41
C PHE A 45 -16.63 7.64 -4.68
N PHE A 46 -16.54 6.89 -5.79
CA PHE A 46 -17.19 7.26 -7.04
C PHE A 46 -18.71 7.46 -6.89
N LEU A 47 -19.40 6.56 -6.19
CA LEU A 47 -20.83 6.72 -5.90
C LEU A 47 -21.10 7.96 -5.03
N SER A 48 -20.25 8.18 -4.02
CA SER A 48 -20.37 9.35 -3.14
C SER A 48 -20.17 10.65 -3.93
N ASP A 49 -19.19 10.71 -4.82
CA ASP A 49 -18.93 11.85 -5.70
C ASP A 49 -20.11 12.13 -6.63
N LEU A 50 -20.75 11.08 -7.17
CA LEU A 50 -21.96 11.24 -7.98
C LEU A 50 -23.11 11.84 -7.17
N ILE A 51 -23.34 11.33 -5.96
CA ILE A 51 -24.39 11.85 -5.06
C ILE A 51 -24.11 13.31 -4.72
N ILE A 52 -22.88 13.63 -4.31
CA ILE A 52 -22.46 14.99 -3.98
C ILE A 52 -22.64 15.90 -5.19
N ARG A 53 -22.23 15.46 -6.39
CA ARG A 53 -22.43 16.23 -7.63
C ARG A 53 -23.91 16.54 -7.86
N TYR A 54 -24.80 15.54 -7.78
CA TYR A 54 -26.24 15.77 -7.96
C TYR A 54 -26.80 16.74 -6.92
N VAL A 55 -26.41 16.59 -5.65
CA VAL A 55 -26.85 17.48 -4.57
C VAL A 55 -26.34 18.90 -4.79
N VAL A 56 -25.08 19.08 -5.17
CA VAL A 56 -24.48 20.40 -5.42
C VAL A 56 -25.09 21.05 -6.65
N THR A 57 -25.29 20.32 -7.75
CA THR A 57 -25.99 20.80 -8.95
C THR A 57 -27.42 21.24 -8.62
N PHE A 58 -28.14 20.45 -7.81
CA PHE A 58 -29.49 20.80 -7.35
C PHE A 58 -29.51 22.05 -6.46
N LEU A 59 -28.58 22.16 -5.50
CA LEU A 59 -28.51 23.29 -4.57
C LEU A 59 -28.05 24.59 -5.24
N LEU A 60 -27.10 24.52 -6.17
CA LEU A 60 -26.61 25.69 -6.90
C LEU A 60 -27.54 26.08 -8.06
N GLY A 61 -28.54 25.27 -8.39
CA GLY A 61 -29.50 25.54 -9.48
C GLY A 61 -28.85 25.61 -10.86
N VAL A 62 -27.61 25.16 -10.99
CA VAL A 62 -26.90 25.05 -12.27
C VAL A 62 -27.51 23.84 -12.96
N GLN A 63 -28.48 24.07 -13.84
CA GLN A 63 -29.01 23.02 -14.74
C GLN A 63 -27.91 22.48 -15.66
#